data_AF-A0A176WAX2-F1
#
_entry.id   AF-A0A176WAX2-F1
#
_cell.length_a   1.000
_cell.length_b   1.000
_cell.length_c   1.000
_cell.angle_alpha   90.00
_cell.angle_beta   90.00
_cell.angle_gamma   90.00
#
_symmetry.space_group_name_H-M   'P 1'
#
loop_
_entity.id
_entity.type
_entity.pdbx_description
1 polymer ?
#
loop_
_entity_poly.entity_id
_entity_poly.type
_entity_poly.pdbx_seq_one_letter_code
_entity_poly.pdbx_strand_id
1 'polypeptide(L)'
;MSTDDTPVYEDVEEIVSLAVAVSSSLDVPLWSSWQVLQLEANRLVKKAWSEASLPAEPERASADRLVGGSSALSPLVTTPIAWEYSSEGVCLLDLFGGISTGLAAVLQSGILVRRYLYVEKDETARRVSSQHVAQLMQQFPSLLPRSVVRGYKKALPSDISLLGAPDLDRVGHIDMVQQTRSPTYIMENVPLLDDTRAQLLASVHQVRAWIGSVVLLDAARVGSRAHRARLWWTNLLPREILRHAYDSVQRDPTLTVDSILDVFRHSQVVRVADRSPMALVNRVGQPRMALPTFVSYPASHAYRDGGPGLLWDSTVH
;
A
#
# COMPACT_ATOMS: atom_id res chain seq x y z
N MET A 1 -26.52 0.05 44.72
CA MET A 1 -25.89 -1.06 43.98
C MET A 1 -25.55 -0.51 42.61
N SER A 2 -24.27 -0.23 42.41
CA SER A 2 -23.68 0.34 41.20
C SER A 2 -23.04 -0.81 40.43
N THR A 3 -23.38 -0.93 39.15
CA THR A 3 -22.68 -1.77 38.18
C THR A 3 -22.07 -0.82 37.16
N ASP A 4 -20.75 -0.71 37.27
CA ASP A 4 -19.89 0.08 36.40
C ASP A 4 -19.55 -0.80 35.19
N ASP A 5 -20.15 -0.50 34.04
CA ASP A 5 -19.84 -1.15 32.77
C ASP A 5 -18.68 -0.38 32.12
N THR A 6 -17.46 -0.83 32.37
CA THR A 6 -16.26 -0.39 31.66
C THR A 6 -16.16 -1.18 30.34
N PRO A 7 -16.21 -0.55 29.15
CA PRO A 7 -15.95 -1.27 27.91
C PRO A 7 -14.44 -1.36 27.67
N VAL A 8 -14.00 -2.59 27.40
CA VAL A 8 -12.65 -3.07 27.12
C VAL A 8 -11.97 -2.22 26.03
N TYR A 9 -10.95 -1.47 26.44
CA TYR A 9 -10.08 -0.64 25.61
C TYR A 9 -8.73 -1.32 25.28
N GLU A 10 -8.58 -2.62 25.58
CA GLU A 10 -7.27 -3.29 25.63
C GLU A 10 -6.67 -3.60 24.24
N ASP A 11 -7.47 -3.86 23.21
CA ASP A 11 -6.92 -4.31 21.90
C ASP A 11 -6.42 -3.17 20.99
N VAL A 12 -6.83 -1.92 21.23
CA VAL A 12 -6.28 -0.75 20.52
C VAL A 12 -4.98 -0.30 21.18
N GLU A 13 -4.83 -0.50 22.49
CA GLU A 13 -3.59 -0.23 23.20
C GLU A 13 -2.46 -1.20 22.83
N GLU A 14 -2.74 -2.44 22.43
CA GLU A 14 -1.68 -3.37 22.01
C GLU A 14 -0.96 -2.90 20.72
N ILE A 15 -1.67 -2.18 19.85
CA ILE A 15 -1.10 -1.53 18.65
C ILE A 15 -0.31 -0.27 19.01
N VAL A 16 -0.65 0.41 20.12
CA VAL A 16 -0.01 1.65 20.57
C VAL A 16 1.18 1.39 21.50
N SER A 17 1.16 0.34 22.33
CA SER A 17 2.19 0.02 23.32
C SER A 17 3.48 -0.53 22.71
N LEU A 18 3.42 -1.17 21.54
CA LEU A 18 4.61 -1.58 20.79
C LEU A 18 5.44 -0.38 20.27
N ALA A 19 4.85 0.81 20.18
CA ALA A 19 5.57 2.03 19.80
C ALA A 19 6.36 2.66 20.96
N VAL A 20 6.05 2.30 22.22
CA VAL A 20 6.66 2.93 23.41
C VAL A 20 7.87 2.14 23.92
N ALA A 21 8.05 0.88 23.53
CA ALA A 21 9.09 0.01 24.08
C ALA A 21 10.43 -0.04 23.31
N VAL A 22 10.64 0.75 22.25
CA VAL A 22 11.95 0.85 21.57
C VAL A 22 12.56 2.22 21.78
N SER A 23 12.95 2.49 23.03
CA SER A 23 14.00 3.47 23.33
C SER A 23 15.34 2.84 22.93
N SER A 24 15.65 2.83 21.63
CA SER A 24 17.03 2.72 21.18
C SER A 24 17.47 4.07 20.65
N SER A 25 18.49 4.66 21.29
CA SER A 25 19.22 5.82 20.79
C SER A 25 19.94 5.42 19.49
N LEU A 26 19.23 5.45 18.38
CA LEU A 26 19.87 5.49 17.08
C LEU A 26 19.86 6.95 16.67
N ASP A 27 21.01 7.60 16.84
CA ASP A 27 21.30 8.87 16.17
C ASP A 27 21.16 8.61 14.66
N VAL A 28 20.03 9.02 14.09
CA VAL A 28 19.76 8.89 12.66
C VAL A 28 20.24 10.18 11.98
N PRO A 29 21.33 10.15 11.18
CA PRO A 29 21.77 11.33 10.46
C PRO A 29 20.76 11.69 9.35
N LEU A 30 20.57 12.99 9.13
CA LEU A 30 19.84 13.52 7.98
C LEU A 30 20.45 12.98 6.67
N TRP A 31 19.65 12.25 5.89
CA TRP A 31 20.10 11.56 4.69
C TRP A 31 20.30 12.54 3.52
N SER A 32 21.54 12.74 3.11
CA SER A 32 21.92 13.73 2.09
C SER A 32 21.82 13.23 0.64
N SER A 33 21.56 11.93 0.41
CA SER A 33 21.35 11.40 -0.95
C SER A 33 20.65 10.03 -0.98
N TRP A 34 20.13 9.68 -2.16
CA TRP A 34 19.45 8.41 -2.45
C TRP A 34 20.33 7.17 -2.21
N GLN A 35 21.63 7.25 -2.52
CA GLN A 35 22.58 6.15 -2.32
C GLN A 35 22.75 5.80 -0.83
N VAL A 36 22.71 6.81 0.05
CA VAL A 36 22.84 6.61 1.50
C VAL A 36 21.57 5.98 2.07
N LEU A 37 20.40 6.41 1.60
CA LEU A 37 19.11 5.79 1.95
C LEU A 37 19.06 4.31 1.55
N GLN A 38 19.51 3.98 0.32
CA GLN A 38 19.51 2.60 -0.15
C GLN A 38 20.50 1.72 0.61
N LEU A 39 21.69 2.24 0.94
CA LEU A 39 22.68 1.52 1.73
C LEU A 39 22.16 1.23 3.14
N GLU A 40 21.50 2.20 3.77
CA GLU A 40 20.93 2.03 5.10
C GLU A 40 19.73 1.10 5.10
N ALA A 41 18.83 1.21 4.11
CA ALA A 41 17.74 0.27 3.93
C ALA A 41 18.27 -1.17 3.80
N ASN A 42 19.30 -1.37 2.98
CA ASN A 42 19.97 -2.66 2.84
C ASN A 42 20.62 -3.14 4.15
N ARG A 43 21.20 -2.24 4.95
CA ARG A 43 21.79 -2.55 6.26
C ARG A 43 20.72 -2.99 7.26
N LEU A 44 19.60 -2.26 7.33
CA LEU A 44 18.48 -2.56 8.22
C LEU A 44 17.80 -3.87 7.84
N VAL A 45 17.63 -4.14 6.55
CA VAL A 45 17.14 -5.43 6.04
C VAL A 45 18.05 -6.57 6.46
N LYS A 46 19.38 -6.43 6.28
CA LYS A 46 20.35 -7.45 6.71
C LYS A 46 20.33 -7.68 8.22
N LYS A 47 20.24 -6.61 9.02
CA LYS A 47 20.19 -6.70 10.49
C LYS A 47 18.92 -7.42 10.96
N ALA A 48 17.75 -6.99 10.49
CA ALA A 48 16.48 -7.62 10.83
C ALA A 48 16.43 -9.09 10.38
N TRP A 49 17.00 -9.41 9.21
CA TRP A 49 17.11 -10.80 8.74
C TRP A 49 17.98 -11.67 9.65
N SER A 50 19.10 -11.14 10.15
CA SER A 50 19.97 -11.85 11.09
C SER A 50 19.30 -12.11 12.45
N GLU A 51 18.44 -11.18 12.89
CA GLU A 51 17.69 -11.30 14.14
C GLU A 51 16.51 -12.28 13.99
N ALA A 52 15.86 -12.31 12.82
CA ALA A 52 14.76 -13.22 12.50
C ALA A 52 15.20 -14.64 12.13
N SER A 53 16.48 -14.84 11.75
CA SER A 53 17.04 -16.16 11.40
C SER A 53 17.52 -16.96 12.62
N LEU A 54 17.28 -16.49 13.85
CA LEU A 54 17.51 -17.29 15.05
C LEU A 54 16.48 -18.43 15.08
N PRO A 55 16.91 -19.71 15.21
CA PRO A 55 15.98 -20.83 15.17
C PRO A 55 15.04 -20.78 16.38
N ALA A 56 13.73 -20.63 16.12
CA ALA A 56 12.73 -21.17 17.02
C ALA A 56 12.73 -22.69 16.82
N GLU A 57 12.93 -23.45 17.90
CA GLU A 57 12.90 -24.92 17.94
C GLU A 57 11.71 -25.48 17.14
N PRO A 58 11.91 -26.48 16.26
CA PRO A 58 10.84 -27.00 15.42
C PRO A 58 9.89 -27.90 16.21
N GLU A 59 8.63 -27.48 16.38
CA GLU A 59 7.55 -28.39 16.75
C GLU A 59 7.33 -29.42 15.63
N ARG A 60 7.46 -30.70 16.00
CA ARG A 60 7.26 -31.84 15.11
C ARG A 60 5.79 -31.98 14.71
N ALA A 61 5.44 -31.61 13.48
CA ALA A 61 4.16 -31.99 12.89
C ALA A 61 4.28 -33.35 12.18
N SER A 62 3.49 -34.31 12.65
CA SER A 62 3.35 -35.65 12.11
C SER A 62 2.70 -35.65 10.72
N ALA A 63 3.27 -36.46 9.82
CA ALA A 63 2.72 -36.73 8.50
C ALA A 63 1.44 -37.56 8.60
N ASP A 64 0.35 -37.13 7.94
CA ASP A 64 -0.63 -38.10 7.45
C ASP A 64 -1.37 -37.69 6.16
N ARG A 65 -1.33 -38.66 5.26
CA ARG A 65 -2.08 -39.03 4.03
C ARG A 65 -2.93 -38.03 3.23
N LEU A 66 -2.56 -37.98 1.95
CA LEU A 66 -3.33 -37.62 0.75
C LEU A 66 -4.62 -38.44 0.59
N VAL A 67 -5.77 -37.77 0.54
CA VAL A 67 -6.97 -38.18 -0.23
C VAL A 67 -7.60 -36.92 -0.82
N GLY A 68 -7.87 -36.94 -2.13
CA GLY A 68 -8.45 -35.82 -2.87
C GLY A 68 -9.93 -35.57 -2.54
N GLY A 69 -10.29 -34.28 -2.46
CA GLY A 69 -11.66 -33.81 -2.34
C GLY A 69 -11.71 -32.32 -1.97
N SER A 70 -12.28 -31.50 -2.87
CA SER A 70 -12.40 -30.02 -2.79
C SER A 70 -11.07 -29.29 -2.68
N SER A 71 -10.77 -28.38 -3.62
CA SER A 71 -9.60 -27.51 -3.54
C SER A 71 -9.73 -26.59 -2.32
N ALA A 72 -9.40 -27.10 -1.13
CA ALA A 72 -9.32 -26.31 0.09
C ALA A 72 -8.27 -25.23 -0.18
N LEU A 73 -8.75 -24.00 -0.39
CA LEU A 73 -7.88 -22.86 -0.58
C LEU A 73 -6.97 -22.77 0.66
N SER A 74 -5.68 -22.93 0.46
CA SER A 74 -4.69 -22.73 1.54
C SER A 74 -4.39 -21.23 1.70
N PRO A 75 -3.98 -20.78 2.91
CA PRO A 75 -3.48 -19.44 3.14
C PRO A 75 -2.33 -19.05 2.20
N LEU A 76 -2.10 -17.75 2.03
CA LEU A 76 -0.94 -17.25 1.30
C LEU A 76 0.35 -17.50 2.09
N VAL A 77 1.45 -17.67 1.36
CA VAL A 77 2.79 -17.66 1.96
C VAL A 77 3.11 -16.22 2.36
N THR A 78 3.01 -15.95 3.66
CA THR A 78 3.22 -14.61 4.26
C THR A 78 4.63 -14.42 4.80
N THR A 79 5.46 -15.46 4.76
CA THR A 79 6.87 -15.38 5.13
C THR A 79 7.57 -14.35 4.26
N PRO A 80 8.21 -13.32 4.86
CA PRO A 80 8.99 -12.36 4.10
C PRO A 80 10.05 -13.08 3.28
N ILE A 81 10.05 -12.81 1.99
CA ILE A 81 11.09 -13.28 1.07
C ILE A 81 12.08 -12.12 1.02
N ALA A 82 13.36 -12.36 1.32
CA ALA A 82 14.41 -11.39 0.98
C ALA A 82 14.37 -11.23 -0.54
N TRP A 83 13.59 -10.25 -1.02
CA TRP A 83 13.24 -10.21 -2.42
C TRP A 83 14.46 -9.85 -3.25
N GLU A 84 14.94 -10.82 -4.01
CA GLU A 84 15.93 -10.65 -5.05
C GLU A 84 15.22 -10.85 -6.39
N TYR A 85 15.38 -9.90 -7.30
CA TYR A 85 14.87 -10.03 -8.66
C TYR A 85 16.02 -10.23 -9.64
N SER A 86 15.74 -11.00 -10.70
CA SER A 86 16.72 -11.28 -11.75
C SER A 86 17.25 -9.99 -12.38
N SER A 87 18.52 -10.00 -12.78
CA SER A 87 19.10 -8.95 -13.62
C SER A 87 18.38 -8.80 -14.97
N GLU A 88 17.63 -9.82 -15.38
CA GLU A 88 16.79 -9.80 -16.58
C GLU A 88 15.47 -9.05 -16.38
N GLY A 89 15.13 -8.65 -15.15
CA GLY A 89 13.93 -7.89 -14.79
C GLY A 89 12.76 -8.75 -14.31
N VAL A 90 11.64 -8.08 -14.01
CA VAL A 90 10.45 -8.68 -13.37
C VAL A 90 9.30 -8.88 -14.35
N CYS A 91 8.60 -10.00 -14.22
CA CYS A 91 7.29 -10.26 -14.77
C CYS A 91 6.25 -9.76 -13.78
N LEU A 92 5.62 -8.65 -14.13
CA LEU A 92 4.63 -7.94 -13.31
C LEU A 92 3.22 -8.30 -13.75
N LEU A 93 2.43 -8.87 -12.85
CA LEU A 93 0.98 -9.02 -12.99
C LEU A 93 0.24 -8.02 -12.10
N ASP A 94 -0.42 -7.06 -12.75
CA ASP A 94 -1.24 -6.04 -12.11
C ASP A 94 -2.73 -6.43 -12.20
N LEU A 95 -3.25 -7.01 -11.11
CA LEU A 95 -4.68 -7.30 -10.97
C LEU A 95 -5.40 -6.06 -10.43
N PHE A 96 -6.58 -5.78 -11.00
CA PHE A 96 -7.27 -4.51 -10.79
C PHE A 96 -6.40 -3.33 -11.21
N GLY A 97 -5.76 -3.47 -12.37
CA GLY A 97 -4.66 -2.61 -12.76
C GLY A 97 -5.02 -1.15 -12.95
N GLY A 98 -6.31 -0.81 -13.05
CA GLY A 98 -6.79 0.57 -13.11
C GLY A 98 -6.05 1.35 -14.19
N ILE A 99 -5.31 2.38 -13.77
CA ILE A 99 -4.51 3.25 -14.64
C ILE A 99 -3.02 2.86 -14.73
N SER A 100 -2.63 1.63 -14.35
CA SER A 100 -1.24 1.14 -14.31
C SER A 100 -0.34 1.86 -13.30
N THR A 101 -0.85 2.18 -12.11
CA THR A 101 -0.06 2.79 -11.04
C THR A 101 0.99 1.83 -10.49
N GLY A 102 0.67 0.53 -10.40
CA GLY A 102 1.63 -0.50 -9.97
C GLY A 102 2.86 -0.54 -10.88
N LEU A 103 2.65 -0.52 -12.20
CA LEU A 103 3.75 -0.44 -13.18
C LEU A 103 4.59 0.83 -12.99
N ALA A 104 3.95 2.00 -12.82
CA ALA A 104 4.67 3.25 -12.60
C ALA A 104 5.57 3.19 -11.36
N ALA A 105 5.08 2.63 -10.25
CA ALA A 105 5.83 2.48 -9.01
C ALA A 105 7.07 1.57 -9.17
N VAL A 106 6.94 0.46 -9.90
CA VAL A 106 8.06 -0.45 -10.20
C VAL A 106 9.14 0.26 -11.02
N LEU A 107 8.74 0.98 -12.08
CA LEU A 107 9.68 1.71 -12.94
C LEU A 107 10.37 2.87 -12.21
N GLN A 108 9.62 3.62 -11.39
CA GLN A 108 10.16 4.68 -10.54
C GLN A 108 11.17 4.15 -9.51
N SER A 109 11.02 2.89 -9.11
CA SER A 109 11.97 2.19 -8.23
C SER A 109 13.22 1.70 -8.97
N GLY A 110 13.35 1.98 -10.27
CA GLY A 110 14.51 1.57 -11.08
C GLY A 110 14.50 0.10 -11.50
N ILE A 111 13.35 -0.58 -11.38
CA ILE A 111 13.25 -2.01 -11.62
C ILE A 111 12.89 -2.24 -13.10
N LEU A 112 13.72 -3.04 -13.77
CA LEU A 112 13.47 -3.46 -15.15
C LEU A 112 12.25 -4.39 -15.19
N VAL A 113 11.30 -4.10 -16.09
CA VAL A 113 10.13 -4.95 -16.33
C VAL A 113 10.37 -5.75 -17.60
N ARG A 114 10.47 -7.07 -17.49
CA ARG A 114 10.66 -7.98 -18.65
C ARG A 114 9.33 -8.41 -19.28
N ARG A 115 8.25 -8.40 -18.50
CA ARG A 115 6.90 -8.71 -18.96
C ARG A 115 5.87 -7.97 -18.11
N TYR A 116 4.91 -7.33 -18.76
CA TYR A 116 3.78 -6.70 -18.09
C TYR A 116 2.48 -7.41 -18.45
N LEU A 117 1.73 -7.82 -17.43
CA LEU A 117 0.43 -8.47 -17.52
C LEU A 117 -0.57 -7.61 -16.75
N TYR A 118 -1.74 -7.38 -17.33
CA TYR A 118 -2.68 -6.37 -16.85
C TYR A 118 -4.11 -6.88 -16.96
N VAL A 119 -4.84 -6.81 -15.84
CA VAL A 119 -6.23 -7.23 -15.74
C VAL A 119 -7.05 -6.05 -15.20
N GLU A 120 -7.94 -5.50 -16.05
CA GLU A 120 -8.84 -4.41 -15.71
C GLU A 120 -10.13 -4.53 -16.52
N LYS A 121 -11.27 -4.49 -15.82
CA LYS A 121 -12.60 -4.67 -16.39
C LYS A 121 -13.14 -3.37 -16.99
N ASP A 122 -12.90 -2.24 -16.34
CA ASP A 122 -13.42 -0.94 -16.77
C ASP A 122 -12.73 -0.42 -18.03
N GLU A 123 -13.52 -0.10 -19.05
CA GLU A 123 -12.97 0.32 -20.34
C GLU A 123 -12.29 1.69 -20.26
N THR A 124 -12.80 2.60 -19.44
CA THR A 124 -12.24 3.95 -19.28
C THR A 124 -10.85 3.87 -18.65
N ALA A 125 -10.70 3.10 -17.57
CA ALA A 125 -9.42 2.81 -16.93
C ALA A 125 -8.43 2.20 -17.92
N ARG A 126 -8.86 1.23 -18.76
CA ARG A 126 -8.00 0.67 -19.82
C ARG A 126 -7.54 1.70 -20.86
N ARG A 127 -8.38 2.66 -21.22
CA ARG A 127 -8.02 3.74 -22.16
C ARG A 127 -6.98 4.67 -21.54
N VAL A 128 -7.19 5.10 -20.29
CA VAL A 128 -6.24 5.93 -19.54
C VAL A 128 -4.91 5.19 -19.35
N SER A 129 -4.97 3.92 -18.93
CA SER A 129 -3.81 3.03 -18.79
C SER A 129 -3.00 2.94 -20.09
N SER A 130 -3.64 2.93 -21.26
CA SER A 130 -2.94 2.87 -22.54
C SER A 130 -2.10 4.13 -22.81
N GLN A 131 -2.65 5.30 -22.50
CA GLN A 131 -1.95 6.57 -22.62
C GLN A 131 -0.82 6.67 -21.59
N HIS A 132 -1.10 6.26 -20.35
CA HIS A 132 -0.11 6.28 -19.27
C HIS A 132 1.06 5.32 -19.55
N VAL A 133 0.81 4.09 -20.01
CA VAL A 133 1.87 3.16 -20.42
C VAL A 133 2.72 3.75 -21.55
N ALA A 134 2.10 4.42 -22.54
CA ALA A 134 2.87 5.07 -23.60
C ALA A 134 3.78 6.18 -23.07
N GLN A 135 3.34 6.95 -22.07
CA GLN A 135 4.16 7.95 -21.38
C GLN A 135 5.29 7.29 -20.58
N LEU A 136 5.01 6.22 -19.83
CA LEU A 136 6.01 5.48 -19.06
C LEU A 136 7.10 4.88 -19.97
N MET A 137 6.75 4.42 -21.17
CA MET A 137 7.73 3.93 -22.15
C MET A 137 8.64 5.05 -22.67
N GLN A 138 8.13 6.27 -22.79
CA GLN A 138 8.94 7.44 -23.19
C GLN A 138 9.85 7.88 -22.05
N GLN A 139 9.36 7.84 -20.81
CA GLN A 139 10.08 8.26 -19.63
C GLN A 139 11.14 7.25 -19.17
N PHE A 140 10.85 5.95 -19.29
CA PHE A 140 11.70 4.85 -18.82
C PHE A 140 12.04 3.85 -19.95
N PRO A 141 12.67 4.28 -21.06
CA PRO A 141 12.85 3.44 -22.24
C PRO A 141 13.74 2.21 -22.01
N SER A 142 14.68 2.29 -21.06
CA SER A 142 15.55 1.16 -20.68
C SER A 142 14.87 0.16 -19.74
N LEU A 143 13.87 0.59 -18.95
CA LEU A 143 13.17 -0.25 -17.98
C LEU A 143 11.85 -0.81 -18.53
N LEU A 144 11.28 -0.19 -19.57
CA LEU A 144 10.05 -0.64 -20.23
C LEU A 144 10.16 -0.63 -21.78
N PRO A 145 10.91 -1.57 -22.38
CA PRO A 145 10.99 -1.71 -23.83
C PRO A 145 9.63 -2.00 -24.50
N ARG A 146 9.46 -1.59 -25.77
CA ARG A 146 8.23 -1.83 -26.56
C ARG A 146 7.81 -3.30 -26.63
N SER A 147 8.77 -4.22 -26.62
CA SER A 147 8.51 -5.67 -26.66
C SER A 147 7.75 -6.15 -25.43
N VAL A 148 8.00 -5.55 -24.26
CA VAL A 148 7.46 -5.96 -22.95
C VAL A 148 5.95 -5.71 -22.85
N VAL A 149 5.48 -4.63 -23.46
CA VAL A 149 4.08 -4.21 -23.43
C VAL A 149 3.30 -4.63 -24.67
N ARG A 150 3.90 -5.42 -25.57
CA ARG A 150 3.22 -5.86 -26.79
C ARG A 150 2.06 -6.79 -26.42
N GLY A 151 0.83 -6.32 -26.64
CA GLY A 151 -0.37 -7.12 -26.38
C GLY A 151 -0.69 -7.33 -24.90
N TYR A 152 -0.09 -6.56 -23.98
CA TYR A 152 -0.21 -6.76 -22.53
C TYR A 152 -1.67 -6.85 -22.03
N LYS A 153 -2.58 -6.03 -22.59
CA LYS A 153 -4.03 -6.02 -22.27
C LYS A 153 -4.82 -7.22 -22.80
N LYS A 154 -4.23 -8.00 -23.72
CA LYS A 154 -4.86 -9.17 -24.36
C LYS A 154 -4.22 -10.48 -23.91
N ALA A 155 -3.18 -10.41 -23.08
CA ALA A 155 -2.48 -11.59 -22.59
C ALA A 155 -3.31 -12.41 -21.61
N LEU A 156 -4.24 -11.77 -20.90
CA LEU A 156 -5.16 -12.37 -19.94
C LEU A 156 -6.59 -11.83 -20.15
N PRO A 157 -7.63 -12.52 -19.65
CA PRO A 157 -8.98 -11.98 -19.59
C PRO A 157 -8.99 -10.63 -18.87
N SER A 158 -9.78 -9.67 -19.39
CA SER A 158 -9.89 -8.35 -18.76
C SER A 158 -10.76 -8.36 -17.50
N ASP A 159 -11.69 -9.33 -17.38
CA ASP A 159 -12.48 -9.54 -16.18
C ASP A 159 -11.77 -10.57 -15.29
N ILE A 160 -11.39 -10.14 -14.08
CA ILE A 160 -10.71 -10.99 -13.10
C ILE A 160 -11.54 -12.23 -12.73
N SER A 161 -12.87 -12.15 -12.77
CA SER A 161 -13.74 -13.29 -12.47
C SER A 161 -13.64 -14.42 -13.51
N LEU A 162 -13.09 -14.12 -14.69
CA LEU A 162 -12.85 -15.08 -15.76
C LEU A 162 -11.40 -15.60 -15.77
N LEU A 163 -10.53 -15.06 -14.92
CA LEU A 163 -9.13 -15.47 -14.84
C LEU A 163 -9.02 -16.81 -14.10
N GLY A 164 -8.53 -17.84 -14.78
CA GLY A 164 -8.31 -19.16 -14.20
C GLY A 164 -6.83 -19.55 -14.12
N ALA A 165 -6.54 -20.63 -13.38
CA ALA A 165 -5.21 -21.24 -13.35
C ALA A 165 -4.65 -21.56 -14.76
N PRO A 166 -5.43 -22.07 -15.73
CA PRO A 166 -4.91 -22.32 -17.09
C PRO A 166 -4.41 -21.06 -17.81
N ASP A 167 -4.97 -19.89 -17.51
CA ASP A 167 -4.52 -18.63 -18.10
C ASP A 167 -3.18 -18.20 -17.49
N LEU A 168 -2.98 -18.44 -16.19
CA LEU A 168 -1.72 -18.19 -15.49
C LEU A 168 -0.62 -19.16 -15.96
N ASP A 169 -0.96 -20.44 -16.17
CA ASP A 169 -0.01 -21.43 -16.70
C ASP A 169 0.49 -21.06 -18.10
N ARG A 170 -0.38 -20.48 -18.95
CA ARG A 170 -0.01 -20.00 -20.30
C ARG A 170 0.95 -18.83 -20.28
N VAL A 171 0.91 -17.97 -19.25
CA VAL A 171 1.81 -16.82 -19.15
C VAL A 171 3.14 -17.19 -18.50
N GLY A 172 3.23 -18.33 -17.83
CA GLY A 172 4.47 -18.84 -17.23
C GLY A 172 4.84 -18.14 -15.92
N HIS A 173 6.12 -18.09 -15.57
CA HIS A 173 6.59 -17.56 -14.29
C HIS A 173 6.24 -16.07 -14.10
N ILE A 174 5.65 -15.75 -12.95
CA ILE A 174 5.30 -14.39 -12.54
C ILE A 174 6.11 -14.04 -11.29
N ASP A 175 6.82 -12.91 -11.33
CA ASP A 175 7.77 -12.53 -10.28
C ASP A 175 7.09 -11.68 -9.20
N MET A 176 6.18 -10.80 -9.63
CA MET A 176 5.36 -9.98 -8.75
C MET A 176 3.89 -10.04 -9.18
N VAL A 177 3.03 -10.43 -8.26
CA VAL A 177 1.59 -10.45 -8.47
C VAL A 177 0.92 -9.58 -7.44
N GLN A 178 0.12 -8.62 -7.91
CA GLN A 178 -0.95 -8.08 -7.09
C GLN A 178 -2.02 -9.18 -6.95
N GLN A 179 -1.83 -10.16 -6.03
CA GLN A 179 -2.65 -11.38 -5.74
C GLN A 179 -2.46 -12.72 -6.54
N THR A 180 -1.65 -13.61 -5.92
CA THR A 180 -1.74 -15.11 -5.79
C THR A 180 -0.69 -16.06 -6.46
N ARG A 181 0.06 -16.78 -5.56
CA ARG A 181 0.95 -18.00 -5.55
C ARG A 181 1.98 -18.33 -6.66
N SER A 182 3.29 -18.58 -6.43
CA SER A 182 4.26 -18.18 -5.38
C SER A 182 5.21 -17.04 -5.84
N PRO A 183 4.66 -15.89 -6.24
CA PRO A 183 5.37 -14.64 -6.51
C PRO A 183 5.50 -13.82 -5.21
N THR A 184 6.28 -12.76 -5.29
CA THR A 184 6.12 -11.66 -4.33
C THR A 184 4.82 -10.90 -4.59
N TYR A 185 4.20 -10.35 -3.54
CA TYR A 185 2.92 -9.66 -3.68
C TYR A 185 2.85 -8.34 -2.93
N ILE A 186 2.01 -7.45 -3.44
CA ILE A 186 1.51 -6.26 -2.77
C ILE A 186 0.00 -6.29 -2.87
N MET A 187 -0.70 -6.04 -1.77
CA MET A 187 -2.17 -5.91 -1.74
C MET A 187 -2.54 -4.68 -0.94
N GLU A 188 -3.52 -3.95 -1.43
CA GLU A 188 -4.03 -2.72 -0.83
C GLU A 188 -5.54 -2.82 -0.64
N ASN A 189 -6.05 -2.35 0.50
CA ASN A 189 -7.48 -2.12 0.67
C ASN A 189 -7.77 -0.95 1.63
N VAL A 190 -9.01 -0.47 1.62
CA VAL A 190 -9.49 0.57 2.53
C VAL A 190 -9.55 0.08 3.98
N PRO A 191 -9.15 0.91 4.97
CA PRO A 191 -9.37 0.61 6.37
C PRO A 191 -10.84 0.84 6.71
N LEU A 192 -11.38 0.00 7.58
CA LEU A 192 -12.73 0.14 8.12
C LEU A 192 -12.65 0.92 9.42
N LEU A 193 -12.29 2.20 9.30
CA LEU A 193 -12.26 3.13 10.43
C LEU A 193 -13.71 3.38 10.87
N ASP A 194 -14.00 3.27 12.17
CA ASP A 194 -15.28 3.55 12.84
C ASP A 194 -16.38 2.45 12.81
N ASP A 195 -16.10 1.24 12.32
CA ASP A 195 -17.12 0.18 12.23
C ASP A 195 -16.91 -0.90 13.32
N THR A 196 -17.65 -0.79 14.43
CA THR A 196 -17.48 -1.60 15.66
C THR A 196 -18.23 -2.94 15.65
N ARG A 197 -18.70 -3.40 14.49
CA ARG A 197 -19.50 -4.63 14.40
C ARG A 197 -18.63 -5.85 14.68
N ALA A 198 -19.02 -6.70 15.63
CA ALA A 198 -18.31 -7.93 15.99
C ALA A 198 -18.05 -8.90 14.81
N GLN A 199 -18.95 -8.94 13.82
CA GLN A 199 -18.76 -9.70 12.57
C GLN A 199 -17.57 -9.19 11.75
N LEU A 200 -17.24 -7.91 11.87
CA LEU A 200 -16.10 -7.29 11.20
C LEU A 200 -14.79 -7.69 11.86
N LEU A 201 -14.73 -7.70 13.19
CA LEU A 201 -13.55 -8.15 13.94
C LEU A 201 -13.24 -9.63 13.65
N ALA A 202 -14.28 -10.48 13.61
CA ALA A 202 -14.13 -11.87 13.17
C ALA A 202 -13.57 -11.98 11.74
N SER A 203 -14.03 -11.09 10.84
CA SER A 203 -13.53 -11.02 9.46
C SER A 203 -12.06 -10.55 9.40
N VAL A 204 -11.63 -9.66 10.29
CA VAL A 204 -10.23 -9.18 10.36
C VAL A 204 -9.28 -10.30 10.80
N HIS A 205 -9.65 -11.11 11.81
CA HIS A 205 -8.85 -12.28 12.20
C HIS A 205 -8.77 -13.31 11.08
N GLN A 206 -9.87 -13.52 10.35
CA GLN A 206 -9.88 -14.40 9.19
C GLN A 206 -8.98 -13.84 8.07
N VAL A 207 -9.09 -12.56 7.72
CA VAL A 207 -8.19 -11.93 6.74
C VAL A 207 -6.72 -12.08 7.17
N ARG A 208 -6.39 -11.80 8.44
CA ARG A 208 -5.03 -11.98 8.97
C ARG A 208 -4.53 -13.43 8.86
N ALA A 209 -5.38 -14.40 9.14
CA ALA A 209 -5.04 -15.82 9.02
C ALA A 209 -4.76 -16.24 7.55
N TRP A 210 -5.36 -15.55 6.58
CA TRP A 210 -5.26 -15.89 5.16
C TRP A 210 -4.16 -15.13 4.42
N ILE A 211 -3.96 -13.84 4.72
CA ILE A 211 -3.05 -12.95 3.96
C ILE A 211 -1.97 -12.27 4.81
N GLY A 212 -1.95 -12.55 6.11
CA GLY A 212 -0.88 -12.15 7.02
C GLY A 212 -1.10 -10.81 7.73
N SER A 213 -0.02 -10.31 8.33
CA SER A 213 -0.03 -9.04 9.05
C SER A 213 -0.21 -7.85 8.10
N VAL A 214 -0.95 -6.86 8.56
CA VAL A 214 -1.27 -5.63 7.81
C VAL A 214 -0.44 -4.45 8.30
N VAL A 215 -0.16 -3.50 7.41
CA VAL A 215 0.38 -2.18 7.78
C VAL A 215 -0.55 -1.08 7.28
N LEU A 216 -0.98 -0.20 8.17
CA LEU A 216 -1.74 1.00 7.81
C LEU A 216 -0.79 2.12 7.40
N LEU A 217 -0.91 2.60 6.17
CA LEU A 217 -0.13 3.70 5.61
C LEU A 217 -1.06 4.80 5.09
N ASP A 218 -0.84 6.03 5.53
CA ASP A 218 -1.50 7.23 5.01
C ASP A 218 -0.58 7.97 4.03
N ALA A 219 -1.08 8.16 2.80
CA ALA A 219 -0.36 8.88 1.75
C ALA A 219 0.01 10.31 2.15
N ALA A 220 -0.77 10.95 3.04
CA ALA A 220 -0.45 12.29 3.53
C ALA A 220 0.91 12.34 4.24
N ARG A 221 1.35 11.26 4.91
CA ARG A 221 2.68 11.25 5.53
C ARG A 221 3.82 11.35 4.52
N VAL A 222 3.63 10.78 3.32
CA VAL A 222 4.67 10.68 2.28
C VAL A 222 4.55 11.77 1.21
N GLY A 223 3.86 12.87 1.51
CA GLY A 223 3.82 14.05 0.63
C GLY A 223 2.52 14.25 -0.15
N SER A 224 1.53 13.35 -0.05
CA SER A 224 0.20 13.58 -0.65
C SER A 224 -0.48 14.81 -0.06
N ARG A 225 -1.25 15.54 -0.87
CA ARG A 225 -2.11 16.66 -0.43
C ARG A 225 -3.51 16.20 -0.05
N ALA A 226 -3.72 14.89 0.01
CA ALA A 226 -4.92 14.29 0.54
C ALA A 226 -4.55 13.13 1.46
N HIS A 227 -5.27 13.05 2.56
CA HIS A 227 -5.35 11.87 3.38
C HIS A 227 -5.86 10.69 2.53
N ARG A 228 -5.15 9.57 2.62
CA ARG A 228 -5.53 8.31 1.97
C ARG A 228 -4.89 7.17 2.77
N ALA A 229 -5.41 6.94 3.97
CA ALA A 229 -5.04 5.80 4.77
C ALA A 229 -5.51 4.52 4.10
N ARG A 230 -4.61 3.55 3.95
CA ARG A 230 -4.83 2.23 3.34
C ARG A 230 -4.12 1.13 4.11
N LEU A 231 -4.74 -0.04 4.11
CA LEU A 231 -4.19 -1.28 4.63
C LEU A 231 -3.35 -1.94 3.55
N TRP A 232 -2.12 -2.31 3.88
CA TRP A 232 -1.18 -2.95 2.97
C TRP A 232 -0.76 -4.31 3.50
N TRP A 233 -0.77 -5.32 2.63
CA TRP A 233 -0.22 -6.65 2.88
C TRP A 233 0.84 -6.95 1.83
N THR A 234 1.97 -7.49 2.28
CA THR A 234 3.07 -7.88 1.39
C THR A 234 3.94 -8.95 2.04
N ASN A 235 4.54 -9.80 1.22
CA ASN A 235 5.63 -10.69 1.60
C ASN A 235 7.00 -10.24 1.06
N LEU A 236 7.10 -9.03 0.50
CA LEU A 236 8.36 -8.47 -0.01
C LEU A 236 9.37 -8.14 1.09
N LEU A 237 8.87 -7.81 2.28
CA LEU A 237 9.68 -7.48 3.44
C LEU A 237 8.87 -7.67 4.73
N PRO A 238 9.54 -7.85 5.89
CA PRO A 238 8.87 -7.88 7.19
C PRO A 238 8.10 -6.58 7.45
N ARG A 239 6.94 -6.69 8.12
CA ARG A 239 6.07 -5.55 8.41
C ARG A 239 6.78 -4.46 9.21
N GLU A 240 7.71 -4.84 10.10
CA GLU A 240 8.47 -3.94 10.96
C GLU A 240 9.39 -3.06 10.13
N ILE A 241 9.98 -3.62 9.08
CA ILE A 241 10.84 -2.86 8.15
C ILE A 241 9.98 -1.89 7.35
N LEU A 242 8.81 -2.31 6.87
CA LEU A 242 7.90 -1.44 6.12
C LEU A 242 7.45 -0.27 7.00
N ARG A 243 7.08 -0.56 8.24
CA ARG A 243 6.66 0.42 9.23
C ARG A 243 7.79 1.41 9.54
N HIS A 244 8.99 0.92 9.82
CA HIS A 244 10.15 1.76 10.09
C HIS A 244 10.51 2.63 8.88
N ALA A 245 10.53 2.07 7.67
CA ALA A 245 10.80 2.82 6.44
C ALA A 245 9.77 3.94 6.25
N TYR A 246 8.48 3.63 6.39
CA TYR A 246 7.40 4.62 6.34
C TYR A 246 7.52 5.69 7.43
N ASP A 247 7.84 5.29 8.65
CA ASP A 247 7.96 6.20 9.79
C ASP A 247 9.17 7.13 9.65
N SER A 248 10.23 6.69 8.97
CA SER A 248 11.43 7.47 8.67
C SER A 248 11.25 8.51 7.56
N VAL A 249 10.17 8.44 6.77
CA VAL A 249 9.91 9.44 5.72
C VAL A 249 9.67 10.80 6.34
N GLN A 250 10.54 11.76 5.99
CA GLN A 250 10.35 13.16 6.33
C GLN A 250 9.49 13.82 5.26
N ARG A 251 8.29 14.24 5.66
CA ARG A 251 7.43 15.07 4.80
C ARG A 251 8.06 16.45 4.66
N ASP A 252 8.20 16.92 3.43
CA ASP A 252 8.57 18.30 3.16
C ASP A 252 7.48 19.25 3.75
N PRO A 253 7.84 20.12 4.71
CA PRO A 253 6.89 20.99 5.39
C PRO A 253 6.33 22.10 4.50
N THR A 254 6.91 22.34 3.33
CA THR A 254 6.44 23.35 2.37
C THR A 254 5.26 22.85 1.52
N LEU A 255 4.97 21.55 1.56
CA LEU A 255 3.90 20.93 0.78
C LEU A 255 2.52 21.24 1.37
N THR A 256 1.88 22.29 0.84
CA THR A 256 0.51 22.69 1.17
C THR A 256 -0.49 22.24 0.09
N VAL A 257 -1.78 22.25 0.42
CA VAL A 257 -2.86 22.02 -0.55
C VAL A 257 -2.87 23.11 -1.61
N ASP A 258 -2.66 24.38 -1.23
CA ASP A 258 -2.67 25.50 -2.17
C ASP A 258 -1.62 25.37 -3.28
N SER A 259 -0.51 24.66 -3.03
CA SER A 259 0.52 24.39 -4.05
C SER A 259 0.04 23.56 -5.25
N ILE A 260 -1.13 22.93 -5.16
CA ILE A 260 -1.72 22.12 -6.23
C ILE A 260 -3.07 22.67 -6.72
N LEU A 261 -3.48 23.84 -6.23
CA LEU A 261 -4.72 24.50 -6.64
C LEU A 261 -4.46 25.49 -7.77
N ASP A 262 -5.50 25.77 -8.55
CA ASP A 262 -5.47 26.86 -9.54
C ASP A 262 -5.31 28.22 -8.85
N VAL A 263 -4.82 29.23 -9.57
CA VAL A 263 -4.43 30.56 -9.04
C VAL A 263 -5.50 31.24 -8.16
N PHE A 264 -6.78 31.02 -8.45
CA PHE A 264 -7.90 31.65 -7.76
C PHE A 264 -8.55 30.76 -6.69
N ARG A 265 -7.94 29.60 -6.43
CA ARG A 265 -8.47 28.60 -5.50
C ARG A 265 -7.58 28.47 -4.29
N HIS A 266 -8.19 28.55 -3.11
CA HIS A 266 -7.48 28.50 -1.83
C HIS A 266 -8.15 27.52 -0.88
N SER A 267 -7.34 26.79 -0.12
CA SER A 267 -7.84 25.92 0.94
C SER A 267 -8.22 26.74 2.18
N GLN A 268 -9.18 26.22 2.94
CA GLN A 268 -9.45 26.79 4.25
C GLN A 268 -8.32 26.50 5.24
N VAL A 269 -7.98 27.53 6.03
CA VAL A 269 -7.12 27.40 7.21
C VAL A 269 -7.60 26.25 8.09
N VAL A 270 -6.66 25.50 8.65
CA VAL A 270 -6.96 24.34 9.49
C VAL A 270 -7.65 24.80 10.78
N ARG A 271 -8.90 24.35 10.99
CA ARG A 271 -9.67 24.59 12.23
C ARG A 271 -9.62 23.42 13.21
N VAL A 272 -9.38 22.21 12.70
CA VAL A 272 -9.32 20.97 13.48
C VAL A 272 -8.06 20.23 13.06
N ALA A 273 -7.23 19.86 14.03
CA ALA A 273 -6.03 19.06 13.79
C ALA A 273 -6.42 17.62 13.40
N ASP A 274 -5.52 16.96 12.68
CA ASP A 274 -5.67 15.54 12.36
C ASP A 274 -5.66 14.69 13.64
N ARG A 275 -6.19 13.47 13.53
CA ARG A 275 -6.21 12.50 14.62
C ARG A 275 -5.68 11.15 14.14
N SER A 276 -5.03 10.44 15.06
CA SER A 276 -4.69 9.02 14.86
C SER A 276 -5.96 8.24 14.49
N PRO A 277 -5.90 7.29 13.53
CA PRO A 277 -4.69 6.73 12.93
C PRO A 277 -4.21 7.42 11.64
N MET A 278 -4.77 8.58 11.29
CA MET A 278 -4.32 9.38 10.16
C MET A 278 -2.97 10.05 10.46
N ALA A 279 -2.22 10.39 9.41
CA ALA A 279 -0.98 11.15 9.59
C ALA A 279 -1.27 12.53 10.19
N LEU A 280 -0.47 12.96 11.17
CA LEU A 280 -0.68 14.24 11.85
C LEU A 280 0.03 15.37 11.10
N VAL A 281 -0.54 15.80 9.97
CA VAL A 281 0.11 16.80 9.09
C VAL A 281 -0.54 18.19 9.22
N ASN A 282 -1.85 18.28 9.41
CA ASN A 282 -2.55 19.54 9.58
C ASN A 282 -2.45 20.04 11.02
N ARG A 283 -2.11 21.32 11.18
CA ARG A 283 -2.01 22.01 12.48
C ARG A 283 -2.96 23.20 12.52
N VAL A 284 -3.71 23.35 13.61
CA VAL A 284 -4.68 24.43 13.78
C VAL A 284 -4.03 25.79 13.57
N GLY A 285 -4.68 26.67 12.78
CA GLY A 285 -4.19 28.00 12.45
C GLY A 285 -3.14 28.06 11.34
N GLN A 286 -2.67 26.93 10.82
CA GLN A 286 -1.71 26.87 9.71
C GLN A 286 -2.38 26.63 8.36
N PRO A 287 -1.68 26.89 7.24
CA PRO A 287 -2.11 26.45 5.92
C PRO A 287 -2.38 24.94 5.90
N ARG A 288 -3.38 24.51 5.13
CA ARG A 288 -3.74 23.10 5.04
C ARG A 288 -2.67 22.34 4.29
N MET A 289 -2.18 21.24 4.88
CA MET A 289 -1.17 20.37 4.29
C MET A 289 -1.81 19.19 3.54
N ALA A 290 -2.95 18.69 4.04
CA ALA A 290 -3.72 17.66 3.38
C ALA A 290 -5.23 17.88 3.51
N LEU A 291 -5.96 17.60 2.43
CA LEU A 291 -7.41 17.50 2.42
C LEU A 291 -7.86 16.15 3.02
N PRO A 292 -9.08 16.06 3.57
CA PRO A 292 -9.72 14.78 3.81
C PRO A 292 -9.79 13.93 2.53
N THR A 293 -9.88 12.61 2.67
CA THR A 293 -10.05 11.70 1.53
C THR A 293 -11.25 12.14 0.68
N PHE A 294 -11.02 12.47 -0.59
CA PHE A 294 -12.08 12.81 -1.54
C PHE A 294 -13.06 11.64 -1.72
N VAL A 295 -14.34 11.97 -1.81
CA VAL A 295 -15.43 11.02 -2.08
C VAL A 295 -16.32 11.66 -3.14
N SER A 296 -16.60 10.89 -4.20
CA SER A 296 -17.17 11.38 -5.46
C SER A 296 -18.70 11.44 -5.49
N TYR A 297 -19.39 11.27 -4.36
CA TYR A 297 -20.85 11.19 -4.33
C TYR A 297 -21.47 12.46 -3.73
N PRO A 298 -22.58 12.97 -4.31
CA PRO A 298 -23.38 14.04 -3.71
C PRO A 298 -23.79 13.67 -2.28
N ALA A 299 -23.67 14.60 -1.33
CA ALA A 299 -23.90 14.41 0.12
C ALA A 299 -22.91 13.46 0.85
N SER A 300 -21.73 13.22 0.28
CA SER A 300 -20.70 12.45 0.97
C SER A 300 -20.28 13.11 2.30
N HIS A 301 -19.93 12.31 3.30
CA HIS A 301 -19.50 12.79 4.63
C HIS A 301 -18.33 13.80 4.57
N ALA A 302 -17.49 13.75 3.53
CA ALA A 302 -16.37 14.68 3.34
C ALA A 302 -16.79 16.04 2.75
N TYR A 303 -17.98 16.13 2.13
CA TYR A 303 -18.56 17.38 1.66
C TYR A 303 -19.56 17.90 2.69
N ARG A 304 -19.08 18.80 3.56
CA ARG A 304 -19.90 19.55 4.51
C ARG A 304 -19.71 21.03 4.23
N ASP A 305 -20.80 21.78 4.30
CA ASP A 305 -20.71 23.24 4.22
C ASP A 305 -19.82 23.76 5.37
N GLY A 306 -18.87 24.64 5.03
CA GLY A 306 -17.80 25.07 5.93
C GLY A 306 -16.82 23.97 6.37
N GLY A 307 -16.86 22.79 5.75
CA GLY A 307 -16.05 21.63 6.11
C GLY A 307 -14.60 21.67 5.60
N PRO A 308 -13.73 20.77 6.10
CA PRO A 308 -12.30 20.76 5.78
C PRO A 308 -11.95 20.41 4.32
N GLY A 309 -12.91 19.88 3.56
CA GLY A 309 -12.75 19.58 2.13
C GLY A 309 -13.16 20.72 1.19
N LEU A 310 -13.64 21.86 1.71
CA LEU A 310 -14.14 22.97 0.90
C LEU A 310 -13.00 23.91 0.48
N LEU A 311 -13.03 24.31 -0.80
CA LEU A 311 -12.09 25.23 -1.42
C LEU A 311 -12.81 26.55 -1.73
N TRP A 312 -12.15 27.67 -1.48
CA TRP A 312 -12.64 28.99 -1.86
C TRP A 312 -12.24 29.30 -3.30
N ASP A 313 -13.14 29.88 -4.08
CA ASP A 313 -12.88 30.37 -5.43
C ASP A 313 -13.10 31.88 -5.49
N SER A 314 -12.03 32.64 -5.68
CA SER A 314 -12.08 34.10 -5.69
C SER A 314 -12.63 34.69 -7.00
N THR A 315 -13.03 33.86 -7.97
CA THR A 315 -13.66 34.34 -9.22
C THR A 315 -15.19 34.49 -9.11
N VAL A 316 -15.79 33.90 -8.07
CA VAL A 316 -17.24 33.85 -7.89
C VAL A 316 -17.76 34.99 -7.01
N HIS A 317 -16.86 35.84 -6.48
CA HIS A 317 -17.16 37.00 -5.64
C HIS A 317 -16.32 38.22 -6.01
#